data_AF-A0A497KB35-F1
#
_entry.id   AF-A0A497KB35-F1
#
_cell.length_a   1.000
_cell.length_b   1.000
_cell.length_c   1.000
_cell.angle_alpha   90.00
_cell.angle_beta   90.00
_cell.angle_gamma   90.00
#
_symmetry.space_group_name_H-M   'P 1'
#
loop_
_entity.id
_entity.type
_entity.pdbx_description
1 polymer ?
#
loop_
_entity_poly.entity_id
_entity_poly.type
_entity_poly.pdbx_seq_one_letter_code
_entity_poly.pdbx_strand_id
1 'polypeptide(L)'
;MVLGIVEGDLYLSDGACVRAEDSEKVEVRGTVQYVGDCIFKCSLSAGLIRGRRGDLTVDGDLSVERSIRIHDGGLEVRGDLSAKNIEVDRAVLVGKNL
;
A
#
# COMPACT_ATOMS: atom_id res chain seq x y z
N MET A 1 13.12 1.79 5.00
CA MET A 1 13.15 3.26 5.20
C MET A 1 12.11 3.66 6.22
N VAL A 2 12.21 4.87 6.77
CA VAL A 2 11.24 5.45 7.70
C VAL A 2 10.67 6.70 7.04
N LEU A 3 9.34 6.88 7.03
CA LEU A 3 8.64 7.99 6.39
C LEU A 3 7.49 8.50 7.27
N GLY A 4 7.18 9.80 7.20
CA GLY A 4 5.94 10.36 7.71
C GLY A 4 4.98 10.70 6.57
N ILE A 5 5.11 11.92 6.05
CA ILE A 5 4.28 12.45 4.96
C ILE A 5 5.09 12.55 3.67
N VAL A 6 4.51 12.08 2.57
CA VAL A 6 5.02 12.23 1.21
C VAL A 6 4.03 13.09 0.42
N GLU A 7 4.41 14.34 0.13
CA GLU A 7 3.56 15.30 -0.60
C GLU A 7 3.30 14.91 -2.07
N GLY A 8 4.15 14.05 -2.64
CA GLY A 8 4.06 13.61 -4.02
C GLY A 8 3.83 12.11 -4.17
N ASP A 9 4.36 11.56 -5.25
CA ASP A 9 4.37 10.13 -5.49
C ASP A 9 5.50 9.44 -4.72
N LEU A 10 5.24 8.23 -4.23
CA LEU A 10 6.24 7.36 -3.61
C LEU A 10 6.57 6.21 -4.56
N TYR A 11 7.84 6.07 -4.92
CA TYR A 11 8.33 4.99 -5.78
C TYR A 11 9.14 3.99 -4.96
N LEU A 12 8.71 2.72 -5.00
CA LEU A 12 9.36 1.63 -4.30
C LEU A 12 9.86 0.58 -5.31
N SER A 13 10.86 -0.18 -4.89
CA SER A 13 11.45 -1.28 -5.66
C SER A 13 11.39 -2.56 -4.84
N ASP A 14 11.68 -3.67 -5.49
CA ASP A 14 11.58 -5.01 -4.91
C ASP A 14 12.34 -5.12 -3.57
N GLY A 15 11.68 -5.74 -2.58
CA GLY A 15 12.18 -5.88 -1.23
C GLY A 15 12.09 -4.60 -0.37
N ALA A 16 11.42 -3.54 -0.83
CA ALA A 16 11.26 -2.33 -0.04
C ALA A 16 10.43 -2.58 1.23
N CYS A 17 10.98 -2.15 2.36
CA CYS A 17 10.29 -2.16 3.65
C CYS A 17 10.18 -0.73 4.20
N VAL A 18 8.95 -0.25 4.38
CA VAL A 18 8.63 1.09 4.87
C VAL A 18 8.08 1.00 6.29
N ARG A 19 8.49 1.94 7.15
CA ARG A 19 7.99 2.12 8.52
C ARG A 19 7.56 3.57 8.69
N ALA A 20 6.59 3.83 9.55
CA ALA A 20 6.18 5.18 9.89
C ALA A 20 7.19 5.83 10.88
N GLU A 21 7.42 7.15 10.75
CA GLU A 21 8.23 7.93 11.71
C GLU A 21 7.61 7.93 13.11
N ASP A 22 6.29 8.07 13.18
CA ASP A 22 5.48 7.98 14.40
C ASP A 22 5.11 6.54 14.78
N SER A 23 5.59 5.55 14.01
CA SER A 23 5.23 4.12 14.10
C SER A 23 3.75 3.79 13.89
N GLU A 24 2.91 4.74 13.46
CA GLU A 24 1.49 4.52 13.23
C GLU A 24 1.16 4.47 11.74
N LYS A 25 1.48 5.54 10.99
CA LYS A 25 0.96 5.71 9.63
C LYS A 25 1.91 6.47 8.70
N VAL A 26 1.97 6.01 7.45
CA VAL A 26 2.56 6.77 6.34
C VAL A 26 1.45 7.39 5.50
N GLU A 27 1.58 8.67 5.18
CA GLU A 27 0.62 9.40 4.35
C GLU A 27 1.26 9.84 3.04
N VAL A 28 0.76 9.32 1.91
CA VAL A 28 1.20 9.67 0.56
C VAL A 28 0.07 10.43 -0.13
N ARG A 29 0.28 11.72 -0.40
CA ARG A 29 -0.72 12.56 -1.07
C ARG A 29 -0.89 12.18 -2.55
N GLY A 30 0.18 11.68 -3.16
CA GLY A 30 0.16 11.20 -4.54
C GLY A 30 -0.10 9.71 -4.68
N THR A 31 0.60 9.11 -5.64
CA THR A 31 0.51 7.69 -5.99
C THR A 31 1.63 6.90 -5.31
N VAL A 32 1.29 5.77 -4.69
CA VAL A 32 2.29 4.75 -4.35
C VAL A 32 2.49 3.85 -5.57
N GLN A 33 3.69 3.87 -6.14
CA GLN A 33 4.09 3.05 -7.27
C GLN A 33 5.18 2.08 -6.84
N TYR A 34 5.03 0.80 -7.16
CA TYR A 34 6.04 -0.19 -6.80
C TYR A 34 6.17 -1.29 -7.85
N VAL A 35 7.35 -1.92 -7.86
CA VAL A 35 7.67 -3.12 -8.65
C VAL A 35 8.37 -4.11 -7.75
N GLY A 36 7.94 -5.37 -7.76
CA GLY A 36 8.42 -6.38 -6.82
C GLY A 36 7.60 -6.41 -5.52
N ASP A 37 8.07 -7.17 -4.55
CA ASP A 37 7.39 -7.32 -3.27
C ASP A 37 7.69 -6.13 -2.36
N CYS A 38 6.66 -5.55 -1.75
CA CYS A 38 6.79 -4.37 -0.91
C CYS A 38 5.99 -4.51 0.39
N ILE A 39 6.57 -4.04 1.49
CA ILE A 39 5.98 -4.17 2.82
C ILE A 39 5.92 -2.80 3.50
N PHE A 40 4.72 -2.41 3.91
CA PHE A 40 4.49 -1.33 4.87
C PHE A 40 4.25 -1.93 6.25
N LYS A 41 5.18 -1.71 7.18
CA LYS A 41 5.09 -2.14 8.58
C LYS A 41 4.34 -1.12 9.45
N CYS A 42 3.28 -0.55 8.91
CA CYS A 42 2.46 0.50 9.50
C CYS A 42 1.17 0.64 8.68
N SER A 43 0.24 1.48 9.12
CA SER A 43 -0.90 1.88 8.29
C SER A 43 -0.44 2.78 7.13
N LEU A 44 -1.20 2.80 6.05
CA LEU A 44 -0.90 3.57 4.84
C LEU A 44 -2.14 4.32 4.36
N SER A 45 -1.99 5.62 4.07
CA SER A 45 -2.95 6.32 3.20
C SER A 45 -2.30 6.79 1.91
N ALA A 46 -3.03 6.64 0.81
CA ALA A 46 -2.57 7.02 -0.52
C ALA A 46 -3.69 7.61 -1.39
N GLY A 47 -3.35 8.47 -2.34
CA GLY A 47 -4.30 8.89 -3.37
C GLY A 47 -4.65 7.75 -4.34
N LEU A 48 -3.63 7.03 -4.82
CA LEU A 48 -3.79 5.76 -5.56
C LEU A 48 -2.63 4.81 -5.25
N ILE A 49 -2.84 3.53 -5.58
CA ILE A 49 -1.80 2.51 -5.55
C ILE A 49 -1.68 1.85 -6.92
N ARG A 50 -0.43 1.70 -7.39
CA ARG A 50 -0.07 0.98 -8.62
C ARG A 50 1.09 0.01 -8.35
N GLY A 51 0.79 -1.27 -8.39
CA GLY A 51 1.75 -2.36 -8.24
C GLY A 51 1.95 -3.15 -9.51
N ARG A 52 3.17 -3.67 -9.71
CA ARG A 52 3.46 -4.64 -10.77
C ARG A 52 4.45 -5.70 -10.31
N ARG A 53 4.21 -6.96 -10.69
CA ARG A 53 5.15 -8.10 -10.52
C ARG A 53 5.56 -8.27 -9.05
N GLY A 54 4.60 -8.43 -8.16
CA GLY A 54 4.85 -8.59 -6.74
C GLY A 54 3.71 -8.13 -5.85
N ASP A 55 3.78 -8.54 -4.60
CA ASP A 55 2.72 -8.37 -3.63
C ASP A 55 2.94 -7.11 -2.78
N LEU A 56 1.83 -6.47 -2.39
CA LEU A 56 1.83 -5.40 -1.40
C LEU A 56 1.29 -5.92 -0.07
N THR A 57 2.10 -5.87 0.98
CA THR A 57 1.68 -6.17 2.35
C THR A 57 1.61 -4.89 3.18
N VAL A 58 0.48 -4.67 3.85
CA VAL A 58 0.26 -3.59 4.82
C VAL A 58 -0.06 -4.21 6.17
N ASP A 59 0.84 -4.04 7.14
CA ASP A 59 0.69 -4.57 8.52
C ASP A 59 -0.25 -3.71 9.40
N GLY A 60 -1.02 -2.81 8.79
CA GLY A 60 -2.00 -1.94 9.43
C GLY A 60 -3.22 -1.74 8.55
N ASP A 61 -3.87 -0.59 8.71
CA ASP A 61 -5.02 -0.22 7.89
C ASP A 61 -4.55 0.45 6.58
N LEU A 62 -5.29 0.20 5.49
CA LEU A 62 -5.02 0.76 4.17
C LEU A 62 -6.20 1.63 3.72
N SER A 63 -5.96 2.93 3.54
CA SER A 63 -6.95 3.89 3.04
C SER A 63 -6.51 4.49 1.71
N VAL A 64 -7.25 4.24 0.63
CA VAL A 64 -6.95 4.74 -0.71
C VAL A 64 -8.11 5.56 -1.24
N GLU A 65 -7.86 6.84 -1.53
CA GLU A 65 -8.93 7.78 -1.90
C GLU A 65 -9.65 7.42 -3.21
N ARG A 66 -8.91 6.81 -4.15
CA ARG A 66 -9.42 6.46 -5.48
C ARG A 66 -9.36 4.96 -5.72
N SER A 67 -8.22 4.45 -6.20
CA SER A 67 -8.16 3.08 -6.70
C SER A 67 -6.85 2.39 -6.35
N ILE A 68 -6.95 1.08 -6.15
CA ILE A 68 -5.83 0.17 -6.05
C ILE A 68 -5.79 -0.65 -7.34
N ARG A 69 -4.63 -0.64 -8.02
CA ARG A 69 -4.37 -1.49 -9.20
C ARG A 69 -3.07 -2.25 -9.02
N ILE A 70 -3.13 -3.57 -8.97
CA ILE A 70 -1.95 -4.42 -8.82
C ILE A 70 -1.97 -5.49 -9.92
N HIS A 71 -0.99 -5.42 -10.81
CA HIS A 71 -0.83 -6.38 -11.89
C HIS A 71 0.22 -7.43 -11.55
N ASP A 72 -0.06 -8.69 -11.87
CA ASP A 72 0.82 -9.83 -11.55
C ASP A 72 1.27 -9.82 -10.07
N GLY A 73 0.31 -9.61 -9.17
CA GLY A 73 0.57 -9.47 -7.74
C GLY A 73 -0.72 -9.49 -6.93
N GLY A 74 -0.57 -9.62 -5.62
CA GLY A 74 -1.62 -9.61 -4.62
C GLY A 74 -1.56 -8.41 -3.69
N LEU A 75 -2.62 -8.27 -2.89
CA LEU A 75 -2.73 -7.30 -1.80
C LEU A 75 -3.05 -8.03 -0.50
N GLU A 76 -2.23 -7.83 0.52
CA GLU A 76 -2.50 -8.26 1.89
C GLU A 76 -2.58 -7.04 2.80
N VAL A 77 -3.72 -6.88 3.48
CA VAL A 77 -3.94 -5.84 4.49
C VAL A 77 -4.34 -6.51 5.79
N ARG A 78 -3.52 -6.38 6.84
CA ARG A 78 -3.84 -6.98 8.15
C ARG A 78 -4.94 -6.25 8.90
N GLY A 79 -5.12 -4.96 8.61
CA GLY A 79 -6.15 -4.11 9.17
C GLY A 79 -7.39 -3.99 8.29
N ASP A 80 -8.02 -2.82 8.37
CA ASP A 80 -9.15 -2.44 7.52
C ASP A 80 -8.63 -1.92 6.16
N LEU A 81 -9.34 -2.27 5.09
CA LEU A 81 -9.10 -1.76 3.74
C LEU A 81 -10.25 -0.86 3.33
N SER A 82 -9.96 0.37 2.88
CA SER A 82 -10.93 1.26 2.28
C SER A 82 -10.41 1.79 0.94
N ALA A 83 -11.14 1.55 -0.14
CA ALA A 83 -10.87 2.11 -1.46
C ALA A 83 -12.15 2.18 -2.30
N LYS A 84 -12.22 3.08 -3.28
CA LYS A 84 -13.41 3.14 -4.17
C LYS A 84 -13.41 2.02 -5.21
N ASN A 85 -12.24 1.63 -5.71
CA ASN A 85 -12.07 0.56 -6.68
C ASN A 85 -10.83 -0.26 -6.37
N ILE A 86 -10.94 -1.58 -6.45
CA ILE A 86 -9.84 -2.52 -6.19
C ILE A 86 -9.77 -3.48 -7.38
N GLU A 87 -8.68 -3.40 -8.13
CA GLU A 87 -8.35 -4.27 -9.26
C GLU A 87 -7.01 -4.95 -8.94
N VAL A 88 -7.04 -6.24 -8.61
CA VAL A 88 -5.85 -7.00 -8.23
C VAL A 88 -5.89 -8.34 -8.96
N ASP A 89 -4.83 -8.66 -9.70
CA ASP A 89 -4.83 -9.83 -10.59
C ASP A 89 -4.84 -11.17 -9.83
N ARG A 90 -4.15 -11.26 -8.68
CA ARG A 90 -4.01 -12.52 -7.94
C ARG A 90 -5.04 -12.69 -6.82
N ALA A 91 -4.81 -12.01 -5.70
CA ALA A 91 -5.65 -12.15 -4.51
C ALA A 91 -5.65 -10.86 -3.69
N VAL A 92 -6.77 -10.62 -3.01
CA VAL A 92 -6.93 -9.59 -1.99
C VAL A 92 -7.27 -10.27 -0.68
N LEU A 93 -6.42 -10.10 0.33
CA LEU A 93 -6.61 -10.61 1.68
C LEU A 93 -6.75 -9.44 2.64
N VAL A 94 -7.85 -9.39 3.37
CA VAL A 94 -8.12 -8.35 4.37
C VAL A 94 -8.40 -9.02 5.71
N GLY A 95 -7.63 -8.65 6.73
CA GLY A 95 -7.69 -9.25 8.06
C GLY A 95 -8.91 -8.80 8.87
N LYS A 96 -9.45 -7.61 8.56
CA LYS A 96 -10.63 -7.04 9.21
C LYS A 96 -11.73 -6.73 8.19
N ASN A 97 -12.06 -5.45 7.97
CA ASN A 97 -13.16 -5.03 7.11
C ASN A 97 -12.66 -4.49 5.77
N LEU A 98 -13.49 -4.65 4.73
CA LEU A 98 -13.26 -4.21 3.35
C LEU A 98 -14.33 -3.21 2.94
#